data_AF-W4P782-F1
#
_entry.id   AF-W4P782-F1
#
_cell.length_a   1.000
_cell.length_b   1.000
_cell.length_c   1.000
_cell.angle_alpha   90.00
_cell.angle_beta   90.00
_cell.angle_gamma   90.00
#
_symmetry.space_group_name_H-M   'P 1'
#
loop_
_entity.id
_entity.type
_entity.pdbx_description
1 polymer ?
#
loop_
_entity_poly.entity_id
_entity_poly.type
_entity_poly.pdbx_seq_one_letter_code
_entity_poly.pdbx_strand_id
1 'polypeptide(L)'
;MMEIDNDKLLRQFFQENKQEIPDNGFSRRVMHQLSGRKSRWANLWPALVVAIAAVLFIRMDGLQIIWSTLREVFTGMVQQGAAQLDPKSLLIAAIVLLFLGTKKVCSLA
;
A
#
# COMPACT_ATOMS: atom_id res chain seq x y z
N MET A 1 5.99 -52.64 -31.44
CA MET A 1 5.82 -52.04 -32.78
C MET A 1 4.33 -51.83 -33.08
N MET A 2 3.60 -51.07 -32.24
CA MET A 2 2.16 -50.75 -32.40
C MET A 2 1.85 -49.25 -32.25
N GLU A 3 2.85 -48.44 -31.91
CA GLU A 3 2.69 -46.99 -31.68
C GLU A 3 2.48 -46.22 -33.00
N ILE A 4 3.17 -46.67 -34.06
CA ILE A 4 3.17 -46.03 -35.38
C ILE A 4 1.78 -46.05 -36.05
N ASP A 5 0.95 -47.06 -35.78
CA ASP A 5 -0.36 -47.20 -36.42
C ASP A 5 -1.44 -46.35 -35.75
N ASN A 6 -1.38 -46.24 -34.42
CA ASN A 6 -2.31 -45.39 -33.67
C ASN A 6 -2.05 -43.90 -33.97
N ASP A 7 -0.78 -43.52 -34.11
CA ASP A 7 -0.39 -42.17 -34.53
C ASP A 7 -0.90 -41.84 -35.94
N LYS A 8 -0.91 -42.81 -36.86
CA LYS A 8 -1.45 -42.63 -38.21
C LYS A 8 -2.96 -42.48 -38.20
N LEU A 9 -3.67 -43.29 -37.42
CA LEU A 9 -5.13 -43.20 -37.25
C LEU A 9 -5.53 -41.87 -36.63
N LEU A 10 -4.81 -41.43 -35.59
CA LEU A 10 -5.05 -40.13 -34.97
C LEU A 10 -4.80 -38.99 -35.97
N ARG A 11 -3.71 -39.05 -36.72
CA ARG A 11 -3.42 -38.03 -37.75
C ARG A 11 -4.49 -37.98 -38.83
N GLN A 12 -4.96 -39.12 -39.32
CA GLN A 12 -6.05 -39.16 -40.30
C GLN A 12 -7.36 -38.65 -39.70
N PHE A 13 -7.72 -39.06 -38.48
CA PHE A 13 -8.94 -38.63 -37.81
C PHE A 13 -8.95 -37.11 -37.59
N PHE A 14 -7.82 -36.55 -37.14
CA PHE A 14 -7.68 -35.11 -36.97
C PHE A 14 -7.60 -34.38 -38.32
N GLN A 15 -7.02 -34.95 -39.36
CA GLN A 15 -7.01 -34.31 -40.69
C GLN A 15 -8.41 -34.28 -41.33
N GLU A 16 -9.16 -35.38 -41.24
CA GLU A 16 -10.51 -35.52 -41.79
C GLU A 16 -11.54 -34.62 -41.05
N ASN A 17 -11.34 -34.42 -39.73
CA ASN A 17 -12.28 -33.66 -38.88
C ASN A 17 -11.77 -32.29 -38.42
N LYS A 18 -10.59 -31.83 -38.87
CA LYS A 18 -10.07 -30.49 -38.57
C LYS A 18 -10.84 -29.46 -39.38
N GLN A 19 -12.02 -29.11 -38.88
CA GLN A 19 -12.67 -27.87 -39.24
C GLN A 19 -11.77 -26.72 -38.81
N GLU A 20 -11.27 -25.95 -39.77
CA GLU A 20 -10.57 -24.71 -39.50
C GLU A 20 -11.59 -23.71 -38.97
N ILE A 21 -11.83 -23.76 -37.66
CA ILE A 21 -12.64 -22.78 -36.97
C ILE A 21 -11.84 -21.47 -37.03
N PRO A 22 -12.31 -20.43 -37.75
CA PRO A 22 -11.65 -19.13 -37.69
C PRO A 22 -11.68 -18.67 -36.24
N ASP A 23 -10.52 -18.25 -35.70
CA ASP A 23 -10.46 -17.68 -34.35
C ASP A 23 -11.14 -16.31 -34.37
N ASN A 24 -12.47 -16.34 -34.26
CA ASN A 24 -13.38 -15.19 -34.25
C ASN A 24 -13.24 -14.38 -32.96
N GLY A 25 -12.00 -14.14 -32.51
CA GLY A 25 -11.68 -13.55 -31.22
C GLY A 25 -12.02 -14.44 -30.03
N PHE A 26 -12.13 -15.78 -30.22
CA PHE A 26 -12.38 -16.72 -29.13
C PHE A 26 -11.21 -16.71 -28.16
N SER A 27 -9.97 -16.84 -28.64
CA SER A 27 -8.78 -16.79 -27.80
C SER A 27 -8.69 -15.47 -27.02
N ARG A 28 -9.02 -14.35 -27.70
CA ARG A 28 -9.04 -13.02 -27.08
C ARG A 28 -10.11 -12.91 -25.99
N ARG A 29 -11.31 -13.46 -26.20
CA ARG A 29 -12.39 -13.49 -25.20
C ARG A 29 -12.05 -14.40 -24.01
N VAL A 30 -11.49 -15.58 -24.26
CA VAL A 30 -11.09 -16.53 -23.20
C VAL A 30 -9.96 -15.96 -22.35
N MET A 31 -8.93 -15.39 -22.98
CA MET A 31 -7.82 -14.76 -22.26
C MET A 31 -8.26 -13.56 -21.41
N HIS A 32 -9.19 -12.74 -21.89
CA HIS A 32 -9.74 -11.63 -21.12
C HIS A 32 -10.59 -12.09 -19.93
N GLN A 33 -11.33 -13.20 -20.08
CA GLN A 33 -12.15 -13.75 -19.00
C GLN A 33 -11.31 -14.34 -17.86
N LEU A 34 -10.09 -14.82 -18.14
CA LEU A 34 -9.17 -15.35 -17.12
C LEU A 34 -8.50 -14.24 -16.30
N SER A 35 -8.15 -13.11 -16.92
CA SER A 35 -7.30 -12.08 -16.29
C SER A 35 -8.07 -10.99 -15.52
N GLY A 36 -9.36 -10.77 -15.82
CA GLY A 36 -10.08 -9.61 -15.29
C GLY A 36 -10.71 -9.77 -13.89
N ARG A 37 -10.91 -10.99 -13.39
CA ARG A 37 -11.76 -11.21 -12.19
C ARG A 37 -11.00 -11.20 -10.85
N LYS A 38 -9.67 -11.37 -10.86
CA LYS A 38 -8.86 -11.56 -9.65
C LYS A 38 -8.43 -10.25 -8.96
N SER A 39 -8.59 -9.10 -9.61
CA SER A 39 -8.05 -7.81 -9.13
C SER A 39 -8.82 -7.21 -7.94
N ARG A 40 -10.15 -7.36 -7.86
CA ARG A 40 -10.93 -6.73 -6.77
C ARG A 40 -10.77 -7.44 -5.42
N TRP A 41 -10.58 -8.75 -5.44
CA TRP A 41 -10.38 -9.57 -4.23
C TRP A 41 -8.96 -9.48 -3.69
N ALA A 42 -7.98 -9.24 -4.56
CA ALA A 42 -6.58 -9.04 -4.16
C ALA A 42 -6.38 -7.79 -3.28
N ASN A 43 -7.21 -6.76 -3.45
CA ASN A 43 -7.10 -5.50 -2.70
C ASN A 43 -7.79 -5.53 -1.33
N LEU A 44 -8.70 -6.49 -1.09
CA LEU A 44 -9.41 -6.61 0.19
C LEU A 44 -8.55 -7.26 1.28
N TRP A 45 -7.65 -8.16 0.89
CA TRP A 45 -6.74 -8.84 1.81
C TRP A 45 -5.79 -7.90 2.56
N PRO A 46 -5.03 -7.00 1.88
CA PRO A 46 -4.17 -6.05 2.59
C PRO A 46 -4.99 -5.06 3.45
N ALA A 47 -6.16 -4.64 2.98
CA ALA A 47 -7.03 -3.76 3.76
C ALA A 47 -7.49 -4.41 5.09
N LEU A 48 -7.83 -5.71 5.05
CA LEU A 48 -8.20 -6.47 6.24
C LEU A 48 -7.00 -6.64 7.20
N VAL A 49 -5.80 -6.91 6.68
CA VAL A 49 -4.58 -7.01 7.49
C VAL A 49 -4.26 -5.67 8.17
N VAL A 50 -4.36 -4.55 7.45
CA VAL A 50 -4.16 -3.21 8.01
C VAL A 50 -5.19 -2.89 9.09
N ALA A 51 -6.46 -3.26 8.88
CA ALA A 51 -7.50 -3.06 9.87
C ALA A 51 -7.21 -3.83 11.17
N ILE A 52 -6.80 -5.11 11.07
CA ILE A 52 -6.40 -5.91 12.23
C ILE A 52 -5.19 -5.29 12.93
N ALA A 53 -4.17 -4.87 12.17
CA ALA A 53 -2.98 -4.24 12.73
C ALA A 53 -3.33 -2.94 13.48
N ALA A 54 -4.23 -2.11 12.94
CA ALA A 54 -4.70 -0.90 13.58
C ALA A 54 -5.46 -1.19 14.88
N VAL A 55 -6.35 -2.19 14.88
CA VAL A 55 -7.10 -2.60 16.08
C VAL A 55 -6.15 -3.13 17.17
N LEU A 56 -5.19 -3.98 16.81
CA LEU A 56 -4.18 -4.47 17.75
C LEU A 56 -3.32 -3.33 18.29
N PHE A 57 -2.92 -2.40 17.44
CA PHE A 57 -2.13 -1.23 17.82
C PHE A 57 -2.85 -0.33 18.81
N ILE A 58 -4.16 -0.09 18.62
CA ILE A 58 -4.99 0.67 19.56
C ILE A 58 -5.18 -0.11 20.86
N ARG A 59 -5.42 -1.43 20.79
CA ARG A 59 -5.66 -2.28 21.96
C ARG A 59 -4.42 -2.45 22.86
N MET A 60 -3.23 -2.30 22.28
CA MET A 60 -1.93 -2.36 22.97
C MET A 60 -1.41 -0.98 23.39
N ASP A 61 -2.23 0.06 23.35
CA ASP A 61 -1.84 1.43 23.69
C ASP A 61 -0.61 1.93 22.90
N GLY A 62 -0.44 1.47 21.65
CA GLY A 62 0.71 1.83 20.82
C GLY A 62 0.85 3.34 20.60
N LEU A 63 -0.29 4.06 20.54
CA LEU A 63 -0.33 5.52 20.51
C LEU A 63 0.28 6.15 21.76
N GLN A 64 0.04 5.55 22.94
CA GLN A 64 0.60 6.04 24.19
C GLN A 64 2.12 5.88 24.21
N ILE A 65 2.64 4.76 23.68
CA ILE A 65 4.09 4.50 23.57
C ILE A 65 4.77 5.48 22.61
N ILE A 66 4.14 5.77 21.47
CA ILE A 66 4.66 6.77 20.53
C ILE A 66 4.66 8.15 21.20
N TRP A 67 3.57 8.52 21.86
CA TRP A 67 3.45 9.82 22.51
C TRP A 67 4.41 9.98 23.69
N SER A 68 4.64 8.93 24.48
CA SER A 68 5.59 8.94 25.58
C SER A 68 7.02 9.07 25.08
N THR A 69 7.40 8.29 24.06
CA THR A 69 8.74 8.36 23.45
C THR A 69 8.96 9.73 22.81
N LEU A 70 7.96 10.26 22.10
CA LEU A 70 8.05 11.58 21.48
C LEU A 70 8.21 12.67 22.54
N ARG A 71 7.41 12.60 23.62
CA ARG A 71 7.53 13.53 24.74
C ARG A 71 8.90 13.45 25.38
N GLU A 72 9.40 12.25 25.66
CA GLU A 72 10.70 12.03 26.29
C GLU A 72 11.84 12.62 25.45
N VAL A 73 11.84 12.34 24.16
CA VAL A 73 12.81 12.89 23.20
C VAL A 73 12.67 14.40 23.07
N PHE A 74 11.44 14.93 23.04
CA PHE A 74 11.19 16.38 23.00
C PHE A 74 11.66 17.05 24.29
N THR A 75 11.36 16.49 25.46
CA THR A 75 11.82 17.03 26.74
C THR A 75 13.33 16.95 26.87
N GLY A 76 13.97 15.89 26.35
CA GLY A 76 15.43 15.77 26.30
C GLY A 76 16.06 16.86 25.43
N MET A 77 15.52 17.07 24.22
CA MET A 77 15.97 18.15 23.33
C MET A 77 15.73 19.54 23.92
N VAL A 78 14.57 19.76 24.54
CA VAL A 78 14.22 21.04 25.17
C VAL A 78 15.08 21.28 26.40
N GLN A 79 15.36 20.28 27.23
CA GLN A 79 16.24 20.45 28.40
C GLN A 79 17.69 20.71 27.99
N GLN A 80 18.19 20.00 26.97
CA GLN A 80 19.53 20.25 26.42
C GLN A 80 19.62 21.63 25.74
N GLY A 81 18.61 22.03 24.98
CA GLY A 81 18.53 23.34 24.35
C GLY A 81 18.30 24.48 25.35
N ALA A 82 17.48 24.27 26.39
CA ALA A 82 17.19 25.25 27.44
C ALA A 82 18.33 25.37 28.46
N ALA A 83 19.14 24.33 28.66
CA ALA A 83 20.38 24.45 29.43
C ALA A 83 21.40 25.37 28.74
N GLN A 84 21.27 25.56 27.42
CA GLN A 84 22.14 26.43 26.62
C GLN A 84 21.52 27.80 26.31
N LEU A 85 20.20 27.94 26.43
CA LEU A 85 19.45 29.15 26.11
C LEU A 85 18.83 29.79 27.36
N ASP A 86 19.24 31.02 27.66
CA ASP A 86 18.72 31.81 28.77
C ASP A 86 17.17 31.92 28.69
N PRO A 87 16.41 31.63 29.77
CA PRO A 87 14.94 31.62 29.78
C PRO A 87 14.28 32.89 29.23
N LYS A 88 14.95 34.04 29.28
CA LYS A 88 14.46 35.30 28.68
C LYS A 88 14.51 35.27 27.15
N SER A 89 15.56 34.70 26.56
CA SER A 89 15.72 34.58 25.10
C SER A 89 14.78 33.54 24.50
N LEU A 90 14.49 32.46 25.23
CA LEU A 90 13.50 31.45 24.83
C LEU A 90 12.09 32.06 24.72
N LEU A 91 11.72 32.89 25.69
CA LEU A 91 10.42 33.55 25.73
C LEU A 91 10.25 34.50 24.53
N ILE A 92 11.29 35.25 24.19
CA ILE A 92 11.30 36.14 23.02
C ILE A 92 11.20 35.32 21.72
N ALA A 93 11.99 34.24 21.58
CA ALA A 93 11.93 33.38 20.40
C ALA A 93 10.55 32.74 20.20
N ALA A 94 9.90 32.30 21.28
CA ALA A 94 8.54 31.76 21.25
C ALA A 94 7.51 32.79 20.77
N ILE A 95 7.57 34.03 21.28
CA ILE A 95 6.68 35.13 20.86
C ILE A 95 6.88 35.43 19.37
N VAL A 96 8.13 35.51 18.90
CA VAL A 96 8.46 35.77 17.49
C VAL A 96 7.94 34.65 16.58
N LEU A 97 8.11 33.38 16.96
CA LEU A 97 7.58 32.25 16.21
C LEU A 97 6.04 32.25 16.15
N LEU A 98 5.36 32.64 17.23
CA LEU A 98 3.90 32.76 17.28
C LEU A 98 3.39 33.87 16.34
N PHE A 99 4.09 35.01 16.34
CA PHE A 99 3.79 36.11 15.41
C PHE A 99 4.03 35.72 13.94
N LEU A 100 5.14 35.04 13.64
CA LEU A 100 5.43 34.55 12.29
C LEU A 100 4.44 33.46 11.87
N GLY A 101 4.06 32.56 12.77
CA GLY A 101 3.09 31.50 12.51
C GLY A 101 1.72 32.07 12.17
N THR A 102 1.22 33.01 12.98
CA THR A 102 -0.06 33.69 12.73
C THR A 102 -0.02 34.50 11.43
N LYS A 103 1.08 35.21 11.14
CA LYS A 103 1.29 35.90 9.86
C LYS A 103 1.31 34.95 8.68
N LYS A 104 1.99 33.81 8.79
CA LYS A 104 2.07 32.80 7.73
C LYS A 104 0.70 32.19 7.45
N VAL A 105 -0.07 31.86 8.48
CA VAL A 105 -1.45 31.35 8.34
C VAL A 105 -2.37 32.39 7.72
N CYS A 106 -2.27 33.66 8.13
CA CYS A 106 -3.05 34.76 7.53
C CYS A 106 -2.63 35.10 6.09
N SER A 107 -1.40 34.75 5.68
CA SER A 107 -0.90 34.92 4.31
C SER A 107 -1.26 33.75 3.38
N LEU A 108 -1.66 32.62 3.95
CA LEU A 108 -2.09 31.42 3.23
C LEU A 108 -3.62 31.32 3.10
N ALA A 109 -4.35 32.15 3.87
CA ALA A 109 -5.78 32.40 3.73
C ALA A 109 -6.03 33.51 2.70
#